data_AF-A0A015NB47-F1
#
_entry.id   AF-A0A015NB47-F1
#
_cell.length_a   1.000
_cell.length_b   1.000
_cell.length_c   1.000
_cell.angle_alpha   90.00
_cell.angle_beta   90.00
_cell.angle_gamma   90.00
#
_symmetry.space_group_name_H-M   'P 1'
#
loop_
_entity.id
_entity.type
_entity.pdbx_description
1 polymer ?
#
loop_
_entity_poly.entity_id
_entity_poly.type
_entity_poly.pdbx_seq_one_letter_code
_entity_poly.pdbx_strand_id
1 'polypeptide(L)'
;MSKIRRSSYSASEKLKILKYAKNHGQREAARHFSIDHSMISRWKNREDKLKSAKGESRRIGAGRKANYPEAEASLKNWLIELQNDGIAVTSKVAKFYMKEVLIGEFAQVYPDGENFLASERWLYGFIRRNGFSLRRKGQNDMMKAVHESAMQDELRSGS
;
A
#
# COMPACT_ATOMS: atom_id res chain seq x y z
N MET A 1 -4.76 34.86 21.39
CA MET A 1 -4.09 34.08 20.33
C MET A 1 -5.14 33.31 19.53
N SER A 2 -5.29 33.56 18.23
CA SER A 2 -6.27 32.85 17.38
C SER A 2 -5.89 31.38 17.22
N LYS A 3 -6.85 30.47 17.41
CA LYS A 3 -6.66 29.01 17.28
C LYS A 3 -6.29 28.66 15.84
N ILE A 4 -5.04 28.26 15.59
CA ILE A 4 -4.59 27.78 14.28
C ILE A 4 -5.43 26.54 13.92
N ARG A 5 -6.27 26.65 12.89
CA ARG A 5 -7.03 25.51 12.36
C ARG A 5 -6.09 24.65 11.52
N ARG A 6 -5.99 23.37 11.87
CA ARG A 6 -5.22 22.40 11.07
C ARG A 6 -6.06 21.98 9.87
N SER A 7 -5.60 22.32 8.67
CA SER A 7 -6.22 21.88 7.40
C SER A 7 -5.62 20.55 6.93
N SER A 8 -6.46 19.69 6.36
CA SER A 8 -6.04 18.42 5.75
C SER A 8 -6.21 18.49 4.24
N TYR A 9 -5.17 18.11 3.49
CA TYR A 9 -5.14 18.17 2.03
C TYR A 9 -5.00 16.76 1.44
N SER A 10 -5.77 16.47 0.41
CA SER A 10 -5.73 15.26 -0.41
C SER A 10 -4.49 15.22 -1.31
N ALA A 11 -4.21 14.07 -1.92
CA ALA A 11 -3.08 13.92 -2.84
C ALA A 11 -3.25 14.84 -4.05
N SER A 12 -4.45 14.90 -4.62
CA SER A 12 -4.77 15.72 -5.80
C SER A 12 -4.63 17.22 -5.51
N GLU A 13 -5.12 17.70 -4.36
CA GLU A 13 -4.96 19.10 -3.95
C GLU A 13 -3.48 19.47 -3.80
N LYS A 14 -2.69 18.63 -3.14
CA LYS A 14 -1.24 18.86 -3.00
C LYS A 14 -0.53 18.89 -4.35
N LEU A 15 -0.87 17.98 -5.27
CA LEU A 15 -0.29 17.95 -6.61
C LEU A 15 -0.69 19.18 -7.44
N LYS A 16 -1.93 19.65 -7.33
CA LYS A 16 -2.40 20.89 -7.97
C LYS A 16 -1.59 22.11 -7.49
N ILE A 17 -1.39 22.21 -6.18
CA ILE A 17 -0.60 23.28 -5.56
C ILE A 17 0.87 23.20 -5.99
N LEU A 18 1.45 22.00 -6.04
CA LEU A 18 2.82 21.79 -6.52
C LEU A 18 2.98 22.18 -7.99
N LYS A 19 1.99 21.85 -8.84
CA LYS A 19 1.98 22.26 -10.26
C LYS A 19 1.98 23.79 -10.38
N TYR A 20 1.16 24.48 -9.60
CA TYR A 20 1.16 25.95 -9.57
C TYR A 20 2.51 26.52 -9.08
N ALA A 21 3.06 25.93 -8.02
CA ALA A 21 4.34 26.35 -7.44
C ALA A 21 5.54 26.13 -8.40
N LYS A 22 5.47 25.14 -9.29
CA LYS A 22 6.48 24.95 -10.35
C LYS A 22 6.48 26.11 -11.36
N ASN A 23 5.32 26.69 -11.63
CA ASN A 23 5.18 27.77 -12.61
C ASN A 23 5.41 29.16 -12.01
N HIS A 24 5.02 29.39 -10.76
CA HIS A 24 5.01 30.73 -10.13
C HIS A 24 5.97 30.86 -8.93
N GLY A 25 6.61 29.77 -8.51
CA GLY A 25 7.42 29.73 -7.29
C GLY A 25 6.62 29.42 -6.02
N GLN A 26 7.32 28.96 -4.99
CA GLN A 26 6.69 28.46 -3.75
C GLN A 26 6.07 29.57 -2.90
N ARG A 27 6.69 30.75 -2.85
CA ARG A 27 6.19 31.90 -2.06
C ARG A 27 4.89 32.46 -2.64
N GLU A 28 4.81 32.55 -3.96
CA GLU A 28 3.59 32.98 -4.64
C GLU A 28 2.49 31.93 -4.53
N ALA A 29 2.82 30.64 -4.62
CA ALA A 29 1.86 29.57 -4.34
C ALA A 29 1.33 29.62 -2.90
N ALA A 30 2.19 29.88 -1.91
CA ALA A 30 1.80 30.01 -0.52
C ALA A 30 0.78 31.16 -0.32
N ARG A 31 1.02 32.32 -0.94
CA ARG A 31 0.08 33.45 -0.94
C ARG A 31 -1.22 33.10 -1.65
N HIS A 32 -1.14 32.56 -2.86
CA HIS A 32 -2.31 32.22 -3.69
C HIS A 32 -3.25 31.21 -3.01
N PHE A 33 -2.69 30.18 -2.36
CA PHE A 33 -3.47 29.14 -1.70
C PHE A 33 -3.68 29.39 -0.20
N SER A 34 -3.20 30.52 0.35
CA SER A 34 -3.27 30.82 1.79
C SER A 34 -2.72 29.68 2.67
N ILE A 35 -1.59 29.10 2.28
CA ILE A 35 -0.91 28.02 3.00
C ILE A 35 0.52 28.41 3.35
N ASP A 36 1.07 27.80 4.40
CA ASP A 36 2.45 28.05 4.75
C ASP A 36 3.41 27.41 3.72
N HIS A 37 4.42 28.17 3.29
CA HIS A 37 5.37 27.71 2.26
C HIS A 37 6.14 26.46 2.70
N SER A 38 6.33 26.23 4.02
CA SER A 38 6.97 25.02 4.53
C SER A 38 6.14 23.76 4.24
N MET A 39 4.81 23.89 4.10
CA MET A 39 3.95 22.78 3.70
C MET A 39 4.20 22.40 2.24
N ILE A 40 4.31 23.38 1.36
CA ILE A 40 4.62 23.19 -0.06
C ILE A 40 5.99 22.52 -0.21
N SER A 41 6.99 23.00 0.54
CA SER A 41 8.33 22.39 0.56
C SER A 41 8.29 20.93 1.01
N ARG A 42 7.59 20.61 2.10
CA ARG A 42 7.42 19.22 2.58
C ARG A 42 6.72 18.32 1.55
N TRP A 43 5.72 18.84 0.83
CA TRP A 43 5.01 18.09 -0.21
C TRP A 43 5.89 17.85 -1.43
N LYS A 44 6.70 18.84 -1.82
CA LYS A 44 7.68 18.72 -2.91
C LYS A 44 8.65 17.56 -2.64
N ASN A 45 9.19 17.49 -1.42
CA ASN A 45 10.10 16.41 -1.01
C ASN A 45 9.45 15.01 -0.97
N ARG A 46 8.12 14.93 -1.11
CA ARG A 46 7.36 13.67 -1.13
C ARG A 46 6.53 13.54 -2.40
N GLU A 47 6.85 14.29 -3.45
CA GLU A 47 6.05 14.36 -4.68
C GLU A 47 5.81 12.98 -5.30
N ASP A 48 6.82 12.10 -5.30
CA ASP A 48 6.70 10.75 -5.86
C ASP A 48 5.67 9.90 -5.10
N LYS A 49 5.63 10.04 -3.77
CA LYS A 49 4.62 9.37 -2.92
C LYS A 49 3.22 9.97 -3.11
N LEU A 50 3.13 11.25 -3.47
CA LEU A 50 1.85 11.90 -3.79
C LEU A 50 1.32 11.41 -5.14
N LYS A 51 2.20 11.23 -6.14
CA LYS A 51 1.86 10.73 -7.48
C LYS A 51 1.40 9.27 -7.47
N SER A 52 2.00 8.42 -6.63
CA SER A 52 1.62 7.00 -6.52
C SER A 52 0.38 6.77 -5.64
N ALA A 53 -0.12 7.79 -4.93
CA ALA A 53 -1.29 7.67 -4.08
C ALA A 53 -2.59 7.96 -4.84
N LYS A 54 -3.71 7.36 -4.38
CA LYS A 54 -5.05 7.74 -4.83
C LYS A 54 -5.30 9.23 -4.57
N GLY A 55 -5.90 9.93 -5.54
CA GLY A 55 -6.13 11.37 -5.50
C GLY A 55 -6.80 11.88 -4.22
N GLU A 56 -7.81 11.17 -3.73
CA GLU A 56 -8.57 11.51 -2.52
C GLU A 56 -7.82 11.25 -1.20
N SER A 57 -6.69 10.53 -1.26
CA SER A 57 -5.97 10.12 -0.07
C SER A 57 -5.39 11.32 0.68
N ARG A 58 -5.81 11.50 1.93
CA ARG A 58 -5.25 12.51 2.85
C ARG A 58 -4.12 11.95 3.74
N ARG A 59 -3.98 10.62 3.79
CA ARG A 59 -3.10 9.87 4.71
C ARG A 59 -1.96 9.15 3.97
N ILE A 60 -1.30 9.87 3.08
CA ILE A 60 -0.25 9.34 2.19
C ILE A 60 1.01 9.03 3.01
N GLY A 61 1.46 7.78 2.95
CA GLY A 61 2.59 7.29 3.75
C GLY A 61 2.31 7.20 5.26
N ALA A 62 1.04 7.28 5.67
CA ALA A 62 0.63 7.03 7.04
C ALA A 62 0.24 5.56 7.23
N GLY A 63 0.34 5.07 8.46
CA GLY A 63 0.02 3.69 8.82
C GLY A 63 1.22 2.94 9.38
N ARG A 64 0.93 1.84 10.08
CA ARG A 64 1.96 0.98 10.65
C ARG A 64 2.61 0.17 9.53
N LYS A 65 3.93 0.27 9.43
CA LYS A 65 4.74 -0.56 8.53
C LYS A 65 4.71 -2.02 8.98
N ALA A 66 5.02 -2.94 8.07
CA ALA A 66 5.30 -4.32 8.44
C ALA A 66 6.48 -4.35 9.42
N ASN A 67 6.40 -5.22 10.43
CA ASN A 67 7.53 -5.45 11.33
C ASN A 67 8.62 -6.27 10.61
N TYR A 68 8.21 -7.16 9.70
CA TYR A 68 9.09 -8.04 8.91
C TYR A 68 8.80 -7.83 7.42
N PRO A 69 9.26 -6.73 6.81
CA PRO A 69 8.87 -6.37 5.45
C PRO A 69 9.27 -7.43 4.41
N GLU A 70 10.49 -7.94 4.50
CA GLU A 70 11.09 -8.88 3.56
C GLU A 70 10.43 -10.26 3.68
N ALA A 71 10.19 -10.73 4.91
CA ALA A 71 9.44 -11.97 5.15
C ALA A 71 7.97 -11.85 4.73
N GLU A 72 7.31 -10.70 4.95
CA GLU A 72 5.95 -10.46 4.44
C GLU A 72 5.90 -10.42 2.90
N ALA A 73 6.97 -9.97 2.24
CA ALA A 73 7.06 -10.01 0.78
C ALA A 73 7.21 -11.44 0.24
N SER A 74 8.07 -12.26 0.87
CA SER A 74 8.19 -13.70 0.56
C SER A 74 6.84 -14.41 0.73
N LEU A 75 6.16 -14.21 1.87
CA LEU A 75 4.80 -14.73 2.11
C LEU A 75 3.81 -14.28 1.03
N LYS A 76 3.83 -13.00 0.64
CA LYS A 76 2.91 -12.48 -0.39
C LYS A 76 3.10 -13.23 -1.71
N ASN A 77 4.34 -13.41 -2.16
CA ASN A 77 4.62 -14.07 -3.44
C ASN A 77 4.15 -15.53 -3.41
N TRP A 78 4.48 -16.25 -2.34
CA TRP A 78 4.04 -17.63 -2.17
C TRP A 78 2.50 -17.77 -2.12
N LEU A 79 1.80 -16.85 -1.47
CA LEU A 79 0.32 -16.86 -1.48
C LEU A 79 -0.28 -16.59 -2.87
N ILE A 80 0.39 -15.77 -3.70
CA ILE A 80 -0.04 -15.53 -5.08
C ILE A 80 0.17 -16.78 -5.94
N GLU A 81 1.30 -17.48 -5.77
CA GLU A 81 1.58 -18.75 -6.44
C GLU A 81 0.52 -19.79 -6.11
N LEU A 82 0.22 -20.00 -4.82
CA LEU A 82 -0.85 -20.90 -4.39
C LEU A 82 -2.21 -20.53 -5.00
N GLN A 83 -2.52 -19.24 -5.08
CA GLN A 83 -3.78 -18.79 -5.67
C GLN A 83 -3.83 -19.07 -7.18
N ASN A 84 -2.71 -18.94 -7.88
CA ASN A 84 -2.60 -19.25 -9.31
C ASN A 84 -2.75 -20.75 -9.58
N ASP A 85 -2.28 -21.59 -8.66
CA ASP A 85 -2.44 -23.05 -8.70
C ASP A 85 -3.86 -23.51 -8.29
N GLY A 86 -4.77 -22.56 -8.02
CA GLY A 86 -6.15 -22.84 -7.61
C GLY A 86 -6.28 -23.33 -6.16
N ILE A 87 -5.22 -23.21 -5.36
CA ILE A 87 -5.20 -23.63 -3.96
C ILE A 87 -5.84 -22.56 -3.09
N ALA A 88 -6.74 -22.98 -2.20
CA ALA A 88 -7.43 -22.06 -1.30
C ALA A 88 -6.46 -21.50 -0.24
N VAL A 89 -6.15 -20.21 -0.34
CA VAL A 89 -5.37 -19.48 0.66
C VAL A 89 -6.21 -19.23 1.92
N THR A 90 -5.82 -19.84 3.04
CA THR A 90 -6.49 -19.64 4.34
C THR A 90 -5.59 -18.88 5.31
N SER A 91 -6.22 -18.26 6.32
CA SER A 91 -5.51 -17.60 7.42
C SER A 91 -4.49 -18.50 8.11
N LYS A 92 -4.79 -19.80 8.25
CA LYS A 92 -3.88 -20.77 8.89
C LYS A 92 -2.62 -20.98 8.06
N VAL A 93 -2.79 -21.14 6.74
CA VAL A 93 -1.69 -21.32 5.77
C VAL A 93 -0.76 -20.11 5.80
N ALA A 94 -1.30 -18.90 5.76
CA ALA A 94 -0.49 -17.68 5.82
C ALA A 94 0.28 -17.53 7.14
N LYS A 95 -0.37 -17.84 8.28
CA LYS A 95 0.29 -17.79 9.60
C LYS A 95 1.40 -18.83 9.76
N PHE A 96 1.16 -20.04 9.27
CA PHE A 96 2.14 -21.13 9.33
C PHE A 96 3.37 -20.79 8.51
N TYR A 97 3.19 -20.44 7.24
CA TYR A 97 4.29 -20.09 6.36
C TYR A 97 5.11 -18.91 6.88
N MET A 98 4.47 -17.88 7.44
CA MET A 98 5.19 -16.76 8.03
C MET A 98 6.11 -17.19 9.18
N LYS A 99 5.69 -18.13 10.02
CA LYS A 99 6.54 -18.64 11.11
C LYS A 99 7.73 -19.41 10.57
N GLU A 100 7.50 -20.29 9.60
CA GLU A 100 8.56 -21.08 8.95
C GLU A 100 9.61 -20.17 8.31
N VAL A 101 9.18 -19.16 7.57
CA VAL A 101 10.07 -18.22 6.89
C VAL A 101 10.88 -17.37 7.88
N LEU A 102 10.29 -16.99 9.02
CA LEU A 102 10.99 -16.24 10.06
C LEU A 102 12.03 -17.08 10.82
N ILE A 103 11.76 -18.35 11.07
CA ILE A 103 12.66 -19.27 11.80
C ILE A 103 13.69 -19.91 10.86
N GLY A 104 13.41 -19.98 9.56
CA GLY A 104 14.31 -20.49 8.54
C GLY A 104 15.01 -19.38 7.78
N GLU A 105 14.46 -19.04 6.62
CA GLU A 105 15.06 -18.14 5.62
C GLU A 105 15.55 -16.80 6.19
N PHE A 106 14.77 -16.21 7.10
CA PHE A 106 15.06 -14.89 7.67
C PHE A 106 15.56 -14.92 9.12
N ALA A 107 15.93 -16.07 9.68
CA ALA A 107 16.36 -16.14 11.07
C ALA A 107 17.58 -15.25 11.40
N GLN A 108 18.51 -15.12 10.44
CA GLN A 108 19.68 -14.24 10.58
C GLN A 108 19.31 -12.75 10.50
N VAL A 109 18.26 -12.41 9.75
CA VAL A 109 17.80 -11.03 9.55
C VAL A 109 16.90 -10.58 10.69
N TYR A 110 16.06 -11.49 11.19
CA TYR A 110 15.13 -11.26 12.30
C TYR A 110 15.30 -12.32 13.39
N PRO A 111 16.31 -12.18 14.27
CA PRO A 111 16.48 -13.09 15.40
C PRO A 111 15.27 -13.12 16.34
N ASP A 112 14.52 -12.02 16.42
CA ASP A 112 13.27 -11.92 17.20
C ASP A 112 12.08 -12.63 16.51
N GLY A 113 12.25 -13.10 15.27
CA GLY A 113 11.25 -13.78 14.48
C GLY A 113 10.74 -15.07 15.11
N GLU A 114 11.54 -15.74 15.94
CA GLU A 114 11.12 -16.92 16.71
C GLU A 114 9.97 -16.61 17.68
N ASN A 115 9.92 -15.38 18.21
CA ASN A 115 8.86 -14.92 19.12
C ASN A 115 7.59 -14.45 18.38
N PHE A 116 7.51 -14.67 17.08
CA PHE A 116 6.39 -14.21 16.27
C PHE A 116 5.10 -14.97 16.58
N LEU A 117 4.13 -14.25 17.17
CA LEU A 117 2.87 -14.83 17.64
C LEU A 117 1.85 -15.15 16.52
N ALA A 118 2.08 -14.68 15.29
CA ALA A 118 1.09 -14.78 14.20
C ALA A 118 -0.33 -14.31 14.61
N SER A 119 -0.38 -13.20 15.36
CA SER A 119 -1.62 -12.66 15.92
C SER A 119 -2.65 -12.30 14.83
N GLU A 120 -3.94 -12.31 15.17
CA GLU A 120 -5.01 -11.84 14.28
C GLU A 120 -4.75 -10.39 13.82
N ARG A 121 -4.28 -9.54 14.73
CA ARG A 121 -3.97 -8.13 14.41
C ARG A 121 -2.87 -8.01 13.36
N TRP A 122 -1.84 -8.84 13.44
CA TRP A 122 -0.82 -8.91 12.41
C TRP A 122 -1.42 -9.36 11.08
N LEU A 123 -2.19 -10.45 11.09
CA LEU A 123 -2.79 -11.03 9.88
C LEU A 123 -3.69 -10.02 9.16
N TYR A 124 -4.62 -9.36 9.88
CA TYR A 124 -5.45 -8.28 9.32
C TYR A 124 -4.60 -7.14 8.75
N GLY A 125 -3.49 -6.79 9.42
CA GLY A 125 -2.55 -5.79 8.94
C GLY A 125 -1.87 -6.20 7.63
N PHE A 126 -1.37 -7.44 7.56
CA PHE A 126 -0.74 -8.03 6.38
C PHE A 126 -1.69 -8.05 5.19
N ILE A 127 -2.92 -8.55 5.39
CA ILE A 127 -3.96 -8.63 4.37
C ILE A 127 -4.28 -7.24 3.81
N ARG A 128 -4.51 -6.25 4.69
CA ARG A 128 -4.84 -4.88 4.28
C ARG A 128 -3.67 -4.19 3.57
N ARG A 129 -2.42 -4.44 3.98
CA ARG A 129 -1.23 -3.88 3.32
C ARG A 129 -1.02 -4.45 1.92
N ASN A 130 -1.27 -5.74 1.74
CA ASN A 130 -1.00 -6.45 0.49
C ASN A 130 -2.21 -6.56 -0.44
N GLY A 131 -3.37 -6.05 -0.03
CA GLY A 131 -4.58 -6.04 -0.86
C GLY A 131 -5.27 -7.38 -0.96
N PHE A 132 -4.97 -8.33 -0.06
CA PHE A 132 -5.70 -9.59 0.01
C PHE A 132 -7.11 -9.36 0.59
N SER A 133 -8.05 -10.23 0.23
CA SER A 133 -9.36 -10.33 0.87
C SER A 133 -9.48 -11.68 1.58
N LEU A 134 -9.85 -11.68 2.86
CA LEU A 134 -10.30 -12.92 3.52
C LEU A 134 -11.60 -13.37 2.87
N ARG A 135 -11.52 -14.30 1.91
CA ARG A 135 -12.69 -14.78 1.17
C ARG A 135 -13.67 -15.46 2.13
N ARG A 136 -14.96 -15.11 2.04
CA ARG A 136 -16.04 -16.06 2.34
C ARG A 136 -16.25 -16.90 1.09
N LYS A 137 -16.38 -18.22 1.26
CA LYS A 137 -16.62 -19.23 0.21
C LYS A 137 -17.79 -18.76 -0.68
N GLY A 138 -17.52 -18.29 -1.91
CA GLY A 138 -18.57 -17.81 -2.84
C GLY A 138 -18.15 -16.83 -3.95
N GLN A 139 -16.99 -16.16 -3.88
CA GLN A 139 -16.58 -15.14 -4.88
C GLN A 139 -15.64 -15.66 -5.99
N ASN A 140 -15.73 -16.94 -6.37
CA ASN A 140 -14.84 -17.51 -7.38
C ASN A 140 -15.12 -17.04 -8.82
N ASP A 141 -16.34 -16.61 -9.13
CA ASP A 141 -16.72 -16.28 -10.51
C ASP A 141 -16.26 -14.89 -10.97
N MET A 142 -16.23 -13.89 -10.08
CA MET A 142 -15.90 -12.50 -10.50
C MET A 142 -14.42 -12.28 -10.84
N MET A 143 -13.48 -12.90 -10.12
CA MET A 143 -12.05 -12.70 -10.40
C MET A 143 -11.55 -13.52 -11.59
N LYS A 144 -12.18 -14.67 -11.88
CA LYS A 144 -11.94 -15.39 -13.15
C LYS A 144 -12.35 -14.52 -14.34
N ALA A 145 -13.53 -13.90 -14.30
CA ALA A 145 -14.03 -13.06 -15.40
C ALA A 145 -13.16 -11.82 -15.68
N VAL A 146 -12.61 -11.19 -14.63
CA VAL A 146 -11.73 -10.01 -14.80
C VAL A 146 -10.36 -10.41 -15.35
N HIS A 147 -9.80 -11.53 -14.91
CA HIS A 147 -8.52 -12.02 -15.41
C HIS A 147 -8.63 -12.57 -16.85
N GLU A 148 -9.72 -13.27 -17.16
CA GLU A 148 -10.01 -13.78 -18.50
C GLU A 148 -10.29 -12.65 -19.50
N SER A 149 -10.97 -11.57 -19.07
CA SER A 149 -11.13 -10.35 -19.89
C SER A 149 -9.79 -9.64 -20.12
N ALA A 150 -8.94 -9.54 -19.09
CA ALA A 150 -7.62 -8.93 -19.22
C ALA A 150 -6.69 -9.73 -20.15
N MET A 151 -6.77 -11.06 -20.15
CA MET A 151 -6.02 -11.90 -21.08
C MET A 151 -6.54 -11.82 -22.53
N GLN A 152 -7.84 -11.60 -22.74
CA GLN A 152 -8.41 -11.42 -24.09
C GLN A 152 -8.05 -10.07 -24.71
N ASP A 153 -7.93 -9.00 -23.91
CA ASP A 153 -7.51 -7.68 -24.39
C ASP A 153 -6.02 -7.62 -24.78
N GLU A 154 -5.16 -8.34 -24.06
CA GLU A 154 -3.72 -8.46 -24.37
C GLU A 154 -3.49 -9.21 -25.70
N LEU A 155 -4.28 -10.26 -25.99
CA LEU A 155 -4.18 -11.01 -27.26
C LEU A 155 -4.73 -10.23 -28.47
N ARG A 156 -5.56 -9.21 -28.26
CA ARG A 156 -6.18 -8.40 -29.32
C ARG A 156 -5.35 -7.18 -29.73
N SER A 157 -4.42 -6.75 -28.88
CA SER A 157 -3.57 -5.57 -29.13
C SER A 157 -2.22 -5.88 -29.80
N GLY A 158 -1.93 -7.16 -30.02
CA GLY A 158 -0.68 -7.64 -30.63
C GLY A 158 -0.77 -8.14 -32.09
N SER A 159 -1.75 -7.70 -32.88
CA SER A 159 -1.82 -7.95 -34.34
C SER A 159 -1.86 -6.66 -35.13
#